data_AF-A0A7D9ICS2-F1
#
_entry.id   AF-A0A7D9ICS2-F1
#
_cell.length_a   1.000
_cell.length_b   1.000
_cell.length_c   1.000
_cell.angle_alpha   90.00
_cell.angle_beta   90.00
_cell.angle_gamma   90.00
#
_symmetry.space_group_name_H-M   'P 1'
#
loop_
_entity.id
_entity.type
_entity.pdbx_description
1 polymer ?
#
loop_
_entity_poly.entity_id
_entity_poly.type
_entity_poly.pdbx_seq_one_letter_code
_entity_poly.pdbx_strand_id
1 'polypeptide(L)'
;MADRKFTNVRKRLDQLGYRQALGIESVPLVEKLFTDLVHTTESLKNAKLQLNKRGKDRTTFEDNAQPYKSDNAKLVRENNELHVQLIRAKEDSEHTIKELKRSLRKMEHENADLKFLNTQYVHKVKALEKDSSEKTIRISELQEKNLHAVVETPGGRKKQIPTRRQRMDIKSTLNRSDGATRSASAYTHDPYVADLLNVADGRIEELQGKLNEMENEREAMERRNKTLRKQVEHRDKEIERLGHLLEGGRPLHAVMKDTRQDSSDKIVAHLNVQVDYLQQANKDLEKKVKESSSGRDEMRSQVKDLSEENEQLQVRIKKLEKKKNAAEEQRDKVANIAVQDADEAKSELRNVEMELENGRREVNELRKERQRCIEECERLGDALSSLGEQKDKLERLLENCEDEKVRVAERNAKLTAS
;
A
#
# COMPACT_ATOMS: atom_id res chain seq x y z
N MET A 1 22.28 85.65 77.16
CA MET A 1 21.84 85.12 75.84
C MET A 1 22.65 83.88 75.47
N ALA A 2 23.98 83.98 75.44
CA ALA A 2 24.89 82.89 75.06
C ALA A 2 24.62 81.57 75.80
N ASP A 3 24.38 81.62 77.11
CA ASP A 3 24.24 80.46 78.01
C ASP A 3 23.06 79.55 77.64
N ARG A 4 21.97 80.14 77.14
CA ARG A 4 20.81 79.39 76.63
C ARG A 4 21.15 78.69 75.31
N LYS A 5 21.92 79.32 74.42
CA LYS A 5 22.44 78.70 73.19
C LYS A 5 23.44 77.58 73.52
N PHE A 6 24.41 77.84 74.41
CA PHE A 6 25.36 76.84 74.90
C PHE A 6 24.64 75.60 75.43
N THR A 7 23.67 75.79 76.34
CA THR A 7 22.90 74.68 76.93
C THR A 7 22.11 73.90 75.88
N ASN A 8 21.51 74.57 74.90
CA ASN A 8 20.74 73.92 73.84
C ASN A 8 21.63 73.15 72.85
N VAL A 9 22.75 73.73 72.40
CA VAL A 9 23.74 73.05 71.54
C VAL A 9 24.35 71.87 72.28
N ARG A 10 24.76 72.04 73.54
CA ARG A 10 25.33 70.98 74.38
C ARG A 10 24.39 69.80 74.52
N LYS A 11 23.09 70.04 74.79
CA LYS A 11 22.05 68.99 74.88
C LYS A 11 21.85 68.23 73.57
N ARG A 12 21.82 68.92 72.42
CA ARG A 12 21.68 68.26 71.09
C ARG A 12 22.91 67.41 70.74
N LEU A 13 24.10 67.84 71.16
CA LEU A 13 25.34 67.07 71.03
C LEU A 13 25.36 65.84 71.95
N ASP A 14 24.95 65.96 73.21
CA ASP A 14 24.85 64.84 74.16
C ASP A 14 23.84 63.78 73.70
N GLN A 15 22.70 64.20 73.13
CA GLN A 15 21.70 63.31 72.52
C GLN A 15 22.26 62.48 71.35
N LEU A 16 23.35 62.94 70.72
CA LEU A 16 24.06 62.25 69.64
C LEU A 16 25.39 61.63 70.10
N GLY A 17 25.64 61.58 71.41
CA GLY A 17 26.82 60.94 71.99
C GLY A 17 28.11 61.79 72.00
N TYR A 18 28.08 63.02 71.48
CA TYR A 18 29.22 63.94 71.53
C TYR A 18 29.34 64.53 72.95
N ARG A 19 30.19 63.90 73.77
CA ARG A 19 30.37 64.19 75.20
C ARG A 19 31.60 65.05 75.53
N GLN A 20 32.33 65.50 74.51
CA GLN A 20 33.54 66.31 74.65
C GLN A 20 33.24 67.69 75.29
N ALA A 21 34.24 68.28 75.94
CA ALA A 21 34.11 69.61 76.52
C ALA A 21 33.93 70.67 75.41
N LEU A 22 32.98 71.58 75.61
CA LEU A 22 32.66 72.67 74.68
C LEU A 22 32.96 74.01 75.36
N GLY A 23 33.66 74.90 74.67
CA GLY A 23 33.87 76.29 75.11
C GLY A 23 32.68 77.18 74.72
N ILE A 24 32.45 78.27 75.45
CA ILE A 24 31.34 79.20 75.16
C ILE A 24 31.58 79.90 73.81
N GLU A 25 32.82 80.28 73.52
CA GLU A 25 33.21 80.97 72.27
C GLU A 25 32.95 80.15 70.99
N SER A 26 32.99 78.81 71.06
CA SER A 26 32.80 77.96 69.88
C SER A 26 31.34 77.60 69.59
N VAL A 27 30.40 77.95 70.49
CA VAL A 27 28.95 77.68 70.30
C VAL A 27 28.40 78.21 68.97
N PRO A 28 28.67 79.46 68.52
CA PRO A 28 28.05 79.98 67.30
C PRO A 28 28.52 79.27 66.02
N LEU A 29 29.74 78.74 66.03
CA LEU A 29 30.28 77.93 64.92
C LEU A 29 29.68 76.52 64.94
N VAL A 30 29.64 75.90 66.12
CA VAL A 30 29.09 74.54 66.28
C VAL A 30 27.58 74.51 66.04
N GLU A 31 26.84 75.57 66.41
CA GLU A 31 25.40 75.72 66.12
C GLU A 31 25.12 75.77 64.60
N LYS A 32 25.98 76.45 63.82
CA LYS A 32 25.92 76.48 62.35
C LYS A 32 26.27 75.12 61.75
N LEU A 33 27.48 74.62 62.02
CA LEU A 33 27.95 73.32 61.49
C LEU A 33 26.98 72.18 61.81
N PHE A 34 26.36 72.19 62.99
CA PHE A 34 25.33 71.22 63.35
C PHE A 34 24.05 71.36 62.52
N THR A 35 23.60 72.59 62.29
CA THR A 35 22.42 72.87 61.44
C THR A 35 22.68 72.48 59.99
N ASP A 36 23.86 72.78 59.46
CA ASP A 36 24.30 72.40 58.11
C ASP A 36 24.40 70.88 57.96
N LEU A 37 24.91 70.17 58.99
CA LEU A 37 24.97 68.70 59.01
C LEU A 37 23.58 68.06 59.06
N VAL A 38 22.64 68.61 59.82
CA VAL A 38 21.24 68.15 59.82
C VAL A 38 20.60 68.40 58.46
N HIS A 39 20.75 69.59 57.89
CA HIS A 39 20.17 69.94 56.60
C HIS A 39 20.74 69.08 55.45
N THR A 40 22.05 68.81 55.44
CA THR A 40 22.69 67.97 54.42
C THR A 40 22.32 66.49 54.57
N THR A 41 22.22 65.96 55.78
CA THR A 41 21.79 64.56 56.01
C THR A 41 20.30 64.35 55.67
N GLU A 42 19.43 65.32 55.97
CA GLU A 42 18.02 65.29 55.55
C GLU A 42 17.87 65.45 54.03
N SER A 43 18.63 66.38 53.41
CA SER A 43 18.67 66.52 51.95
C SER A 43 19.12 65.23 51.26
N LEU A 44 20.15 64.57 51.79
CA LEU A 44 20.64 63.28 51.28
C LEU A 44 19.61 62.15 51.44
N LYS A 45 18.88 62.12 52.56
CA LYS A 45 17.76 61.18 52.80
C LYS A 45 16.65 61.39 51.78
N ASN A 46 16.26 62.64 51.53
CA ASN A 46 15.21 63.01 50.57
C ASN A 46 15.64 62.70 49.13
N ALA A 47 16.89 62.98 48.75
CA ALA A 47 17.45 62.60 47.45
C ALA A 47 17.46 61.08 47.24
N LYS A 48 17.85 60.29 48.25
CA LYS A 48 17.80 58.82 48.21
C LYS A 48 16.37 58.29 48.05
N LEU A 49 15.38 58.89 48.72
CA LEU A 49 13.97 58.52 48.59
C LEU A 49 13.43 58.84 47.18
N GLN A 50 13.74 60.01 46.63
CA GLN A 50 13.36 60.37 45.25
C GLN A 50 14.02 59.47 44.21
N LEU A 51 15.31 59.14 44.38
CA LEU A 51 16.03 58.23 43.47
C LEU A 51 15.43 56.82 43.52
N ASN A 52 15.11 56.30 44.70
CA ASN A 52 14.41 55.02 44.85
C ASN A 52 13.01 55.03 44.22
N LYS A 53 12.24 56.12 44.36
CA LYS A 53 10.94 56.25 43.69
C LYS A 53 11.10 56.25 42.17
N ARG A 54 11.96 57.12 41.63
CA ARG A 54 12.25 57.22 40.19
C ARG A 54 12.80 55.90 39.61
N GLY A 55 13.51 55.11 40.42
CA GLY A 55 13.92 53.75 40.07
C GLY A 55 12.73 52.80 39.89
N LYS A 56 11.77 52.79 40.84
CA LYS A 56 10.53 52.01 40.75
C LYS A 56 9.64 52.46 39.58
N ASP A 57 9.48 53.77 39.41
CA ASP A 57 8.71 54.35 38.31
C ASP A 57 9.33 53.95 36.96
N ARG A 58 10.68 53.92 36.84
CA ARG A 58 11.35 53.44 35.62
C ARG A 58 11.11 51.95 35.39
N THR A 59 11.14 51.10 36.42
CA THR A 59 10.84 49.66 36.24
C THR A 59 9.41 49.44 35.77
N THR A 60 8.41 50.11 36.36
CA THR A 60 7.02 49.93 35.92
C THR A 60 6.76 50.47 34.51
N PHE A 61 7.46 51.51 34.05
CA PHE A 61 7.43 51.90 32.64
C PHE A 61 8.07 50.85 31.71
N GLU A 62 9.18 50.24 32.11
CA GLU A 62 9.84 49.16 31.36
C GLU A 62 8.92 47.92 31.26
N ASP A 63 8.34 47.49 32.39
CA ASP A 63 7.42 46.35 32.49
C ASP A 63 6.17 46.56 31.63
N ASN A 64 5.57 47.76 31.64
CA ASN A 64 4.41 48.11 30.82
C ASN A 64 4.75 48.24 29.31
N ALA A 65 5.99 48.60 28.96
CA ALA A 65 6.42 48.68 27.57
C ALA A 65 6.80 47.31 26.97
N GLN A 66 7.20 46.34 27.81
CA GLN A 66 7.73 45.05 27.38
C GLN A 66 6.77 44.20 26.52
N PRO A 67 5.43 44.16 26.76
CA PRO A 67 4.49 43.47 25.87
C PRO A 67 4.51 44.07 24.45
N TYR A 68 4.38 45.38 24.33
CA TYR A 68 4.42 46.09 23.04
C TYR A 68 5.76 45.91 22.31
N LYS A 69 6.89 45.91 23.04
CA LYS A 69 8.21 45.59 22.48
C LYS A 69 8.27 44.15 21.94
N SER A 70 7.67 43.20 22.64
CA SER A 70 7.59 41.79 22.24
C SER A 70 6.73 41.61 20.99
N ASP A 71 5.52 42.16 20.97
CA ASP A 71 4.57 41.98 19.87
C ASP A 71 4.98 42.74 18.60
N ASN A 72 5.55 43.95 18.72
CA ASN A 72 6.14 44.64 17.58
C ASN A 72 7.32 43.83 16.98
N ALA A 73 8.15 43.19 17.82
CA ALA A 73 9.21 42.29 17.35
C ALA A 73 8.71 40.96 16.75
N LYS A 74 7.45 40.55 17.00
CA LYS A 74 6.77 39.47 16.26
C LYS A 74 6.28 39.98 14.91
N LEU A 75 5.51 41.07 14.92
CA LEU A 75 4.92 41.68 13.71
C LEU A 75 5.98 42.09 12.68
N VAL A 76 7.13 42.61 13.10
CA VAL A 76 8.26 42.92 12.20
C VAL A 76 8.90 41.65 11.63
N ARG A 77 8.98 40.53 12.38
CA ARG A 77 9.46 39.25 11.83
C ARG A 77 8.47 38.69 10.81
N GLU A 78 7.19 38.66 11.15
CA GLU A 78 6.10 38.19 10.29
C GLU A 78 5.99 39.03 9.01
N ASN A 79 6.04 40.37 9.11
CA ASN A 79 5.99 41.26 7.95
C ASN A 79 7.17 41.04 7.00
N ASN A 80 8.41 40.90 7.53
CA ASN A 80 9.58 40.58 6.73
C ASN A 80 9.48 39.19 6.08
N GLU A 81 8.97 38.19 6.79
CA GLU A 81 8.81 36.84 6.24
C GLU A 81 7.74 36.82 5.13
N LEU A 82 6.57 37.41 5.37
CA LEU A 82 5.51 37.57 4.36
C LEU A 82 6.02 38.34 3.14
N HIS A 83 6.86 39.36 3.32
CA HIS A 83 7.45 40.10 2.20
C HIS A 83 8.41 39.23 1.37
N VAL A 84 9.18 38.33 1.99
CA VAL A 84 10.03 37.34 1.28
C VAL A 84 9.18 36.26 0.61
N GLN A 85 8.13 35.77 1.25
CA GLN A 85 7.20 34.81 0.67
C GLN A 85 6.48 35.39 -0.56
N LEU A 86 6.05 36.66 -0.50
CA LEU A 86 5.40 37.39 -1.59
C LEU A 86 6.36 37.59 -2.79
N ILE A 87 7.63 37.92 -2.54
CA ILE A 87 8.66 37.99 -3.59
C ILE A 87 8.79 36.65 -4.31
N ARG A 88 8.98 35.55 -3.57
CA ARG A 88 9.11 34.19 -4.16
C ARG A 88 7.87 33.78 -4.95
N ALA A 89 6.68 33.92 -4.37
CA ALA A 89 5.43 33.59 -5.04
C ALA A 89 5.21 34.41 -6.33
N LYS A 90 5.69 35.66 -6.37
CA LYS A 90 5.72 36.48 -7.58
C LYS A 90 6.74 35.96 -8.60
N GLU A 91 7.95 35.61 -8.19
CA GLU A 91 9.00 35.07 -9.05
C GLU A 91 8.58 33.72 -9.68
N ASP A 92 8.04 32.82 -8.87
CA ASP A 92 7.52 31.51 -9.30
C ASP A 92 6.34 31.66 -10.26
N SER A 93 5.35 32.51 -9.96
CA SER A 93 4.21 32.75 -10.86
C SER A 93 4.63 33.45 -12.14
N GLU A 94 5.56 34.41 -12.10
CA GLU A 94 6.16 34.99 -13.30
C GLU A 94 6.91 33.94 -14.13
N HIS A 95 7.63 33.01 -13.50
CA HIS A 95 8.29 31.90 -14.17
C HIS A 95 7.25 31.00 -14.86
N THR A 96 6.22 30.53 -14.15
CA THR A 96 5.13 29.72 -14.72
C THR A 96 4.39 30.44 -15.86
N ILE A 97 4.19 31.75 -15.77
CA ILE A 97 3.58 32.53 -16.87
C ILE A 97 4.52 32.58 -18.09
N LYS A 98 5.84 32.68 -17.90
CA LYS A 98 6.84 32.63 -18.98
C LYS A 98 6.89 31.22 -19.61
N GLU A 99 6.83 30.16 -18.80
CA GLU A 99 6.70 28.75 -19.21
C GLU A 99 5.47 28.52 -20.11
N LEU A 100 4.28 28.84 -19.60
CA LEU A 100 3.01 28.65 -20.30
C LEU A 100 2.94 29.48 -21.59
N LYS A 101 3.47 30.71 -21.60
CA LYS A 101 3.60 31.53 -22.82
C LYS A 101 4.62 30.99 -23.82
N ARG A 102 5.57 30.14 -23.43
CA ARG A 102 6.43 29.39 -24.40
C ARG A 102 5.66 28.21 -24.98
N SER A 103 5.00 27.42 -24.12
CA SER A 103 4.20 26.26 -24.53
C SER A 103 3.05 26.65 -25.47
N LEU A 104 2.28 27.68 -25.13
CA LEU A 104 1.17 28.19 -25.96
C LEU A 104 1.63 28.52 -27.38
N ARG A 105 2.68 29.33 -27.55
CA ARG A 105 3.21 29.69 -28.87
C ARG A 105 3.70 28.49 -29.67
N LYS A 106 4.32 27.50 -29.01
CA LYS A 106 4.68 26.23 -29.66
C LYS A 106 3.42 25.52 -30.21
N MET A 107 2.38 25.37 -29.39
CA MET A 107 1.12 24.75 -29.82
C MET A 107 0.39 25.56 -30.89
N GLU A 108 0.48 26.89 -30.86
CA GLU A 108 -0.08 27.78 -31.90
C GLU A 108 0.62 27.59 -33.25
N HIS A 109 1.95 27.47 -33.26
CA HIS A 109 2.72 27.14 -34.47
C HIS A 109 2.39 25.74 -35.00
N GLU A 110 2.43 24.70 -34.15
CA GLU A 110 2.09 23.33 -34.56
C GLU A 110 0.65 23.22 -35.10
N ASN A 111 -0.30 23.98 -34.52
CA ASN A 111 -1.69 24.05 -34.98
C ASN A 111 -1.82 24.79 -36.33
N ALA A 112 -1.02 25.85 -36.56
CA ALA A 112 -0.95 26.53 -37.86
C ALA A 112 -0.38 25.61 -38.95
N ASP A 113 0.71 24.89 -38.67
CA ASP A 113 1.33 23.93 -39.58
C ASP A 113 0.38 22.77 -39.92
N LEU A 114 -0.32 22.22 -38.92
CA LEU A 114 -1.34 21.19 -39.12
C LEU A 114 -2.53 21.69 -39.94
N LYS A 115 -2.97 22.94 -39.76
CA LYS A 115 -4.02 23.56 -40.61
C LYS A 115 -3.56 23.73 -42.05
N PHE A 116 -2.32 24.17 -42.26
CA PHE A 116 -1.73 24.31 -43.59
C PHE A 116 -1.60 22.95 -44.28
N LEU A 117 -1.08 21.94 -43.58
CA LEU A 117 -0.95 20.57 -44.08
C LEU A 117 -2.32 19.93 -44.40
N ASN A 118 -3.32 20.11 -43.53
CA ASN A 118 -4.70 19.67 -43.77
C ASN A 118 -5.27 20.34 -45.04
N THR A 119 -5.06 21.64 -45.20
CA THR A 119 -5.47 22.40 -46.40
C THR A 119 -4.81 21.84 -47.67
N GLN A 120 -3.51 21.51 -47.63
CA GLN A 120 -2.84 20.83 -48.74
C GLN A 120 -3.45 19.46 -49.06
N TYR A 121 -3.75 18.64 -48.04
CA TYR A 121 -4.41 17.35 -48.26
C TYR A 121 -5.81 17.50 -48.86
N VAL A 122 -6.61 18.49 -48.44
CA VAL A 122 -7.92 18.81 -49.03
C VAL A 122 -7.78 19.19 -50.52
N HIS A 123 -6.78 20.00 -50.88
CA HIS A 123 -6.50 20.30 -52.30
C HIS A 123 -6.04 19.05 -53.07
N LYS A 124 -5.21 18.19 -52.47
CA LYS A 124 -4.71 16.96 -53.09
C LYS A 124 -5.82 15.92 -53.32
N VAL A 125 -6.75 15.77 -52.36
CA VAL A 125 -7.94 14.92 -52.50
C VAL A 125 -8.80 15.43 -53.65
N LYS A 126 -9.17 16.72 -53.68
CA LYS A 126 -9.96 17.31 -54.78
C LYS A 126 -9.33 17.14 -56.16
N ALA A 127 -8.00 17.21 -56.26
CA ALA A 127 -7.28 16.94 -57.50
C ALA A 127 -7.36 15.47 -57.94
N LEU A 128 -7.29 14.52 -56.99
CA LEU A 128 -7.42 13.09 -57.26
C LEU A 128 -8.88 12.68 -57.57
N GLU A 129 -9.86 13.29 -56.90
CA GLU A 129 -11.30 13.11 -57.19
C GLU A 129 -11.62 13.55 -58.63
N LYS A 130 -11.07 14.70 -59.06
CA LYS A 130 -11.21 15.19 -60.43
C LYS A 130 -10.55 14.24 -61.45
N ASP A 131 -9.29 13.86 -61.24
CA ASP A 131 -8.56 12.92 -62.10
C ASP A 131 -9.24 11.54 -62.18
N SER A 132 -9.81 11.05 -61.08
CA SER A 132 -10.63 9.83 -61.04
C SER A 132 -11.93 9.95 -61.84
N SER A 133 -12.61 11.09 -61.73
CA SER A 133 -13.82 11.40 -62.52
C SER A 133 -13.51 11.48 -64.02
N GLU A 134 -12.47 12.21 -64.42
CA GLU A 134 -12.02 12.32 -65.81
C GLU A 134 -11.62 10.94 -66.39
N LYS A 135 -10.94 10.10 -65.60
CA LYS A 135 -10.64 8.70 -65.97
C LYS A 135 -11.91 7.85 -66.13
N THR A 136 -12.89 8.03 -65.26
CA THR A 136 -14.17 7.28 -65.31
C THR A 136 -14.97 7.66 -66.56
N ILE A 137 -15.08 8.96 -66.86
CA ILE A 137 -15.68 9.46 -68.11
C ILE A 137 -14.94 8.89 -69.32
N ARG A 138 -13.60 8.93 -69.32
CA ARG A 138 -12.79 8.43 -70.45
C ARG A 138 -12.86 6.91 -70.62
N ILE A 139 -13.06 6.14 -69.54
CA ILE A 139 -13.35 4.71 -69.63
C ILE A 139 -14.72 4.49 -70.29
N SER A 140 -15.75 5.25 -69.89
CA SER A 140 -17.09 5.19 -70.50
C SER A 140 -17.06 5.50 -72.00
N GLU A 141 -16.40 6.60 -72.41
CA GLU A 141 -16.19 6.93 -73.83
C GLU A 141 -15.51 5.80 -74.62
N LEU A 142 -14.51 5.14 -74.02
CA LEU A 142 -13.75 4.08 -74.67
C LEU A 142 -14.54 2.78 -74.73
N GLN A 143 -15.41 2.51 -73.74
CA GLN A 143 -16.36 1.41 -73.77
C GLN A 143 -17.42 1.63 -74.85
N GLU A 144 -18.03 2.82 -74.92
CA GLU A 144 -18.97 3.20 -75.98
C GLU A 144 -18.35 3.04 -77.38
N LYS A 145 -17.13 3.58 -77.59
CA LYS A 145 -16.39 3.42 -78.85
C LYS A 145 -15.98 1.98 -79.14
N ASN A 146 -15.88 1.11 -78.12
CA ASN A 146 -15.63 -0.31 -78.29
C ASN A 146 -16.90 -1.12 -78.60
N LEU A 147 -18.07 -0.74 -78.07
CA LEU A 147 -19.37 -1.30 -78.50
C LEU A 147 -19.66 -0.97 -79.97
N HIS A 148 -19.29 0.22 -80.43
CA HIS A 148 -19.40 0.61 -81.85
C HIS A 148 -18.33 -0.03 -82.76
N ALA A 149 -17.30 -0.68 -82.20
CA ALA A 149 -16.25 -1.37 -82.97
C ALA A 149 -16.69 -2.79 -83.40
N VAL A 150 -17.78 -2.86 -84.15
CA VAL A 150 -18.32 -4.12 -84.70
C VAL A 150 -17.38 -4.63 -85.79
N VAL A 151 -16.52 -5.59 -85.43
CA VAL A 151 -15.73 -6.35 -86.42
C VAL A 151 -16.62 -7.43 -87.01
N GLU A 152 -17.29 -7.11 -88.12
CA GLU A 152 -18.02 -8.10 -88.90
C GLU A 152 -17.06 -9.20 -89.40
N THR A 153 -17.27 -10.42 -88.92
CA THR A 153 -16.55 -11.62 -89.36
C THR A 153 -17.55 -12.59 -90.00
N PRO A 154 -17.45 -12.89 -91.30
CA PRO A 154 -18.35 -13.82 -91.97
C PRO A 154 -18.06 -15.25 -91.48
N GLY A 155 -18.80 -15.70 -90.47
CA GLY A 155 -18.60 -17.01 -89.86
C GLY A 155 -19.31 -17.28 -88.52
N GLY A 156 -19.91 -16.26 -87.89
CA GLY A 156 -20.93 -16.45 -86.83
C GLY A 156 -20.47 -17.11 -85.51
N ARG A 157 -19.16 -17.30 -85.28
CA ARG A 157 -18.62 -17.94 -84.07
C ARG A 157 -17.70 -16.99 -83.30
N LYS A 158 -18.17 -16.51 -82.14
CA LYS A 158 -17.44 -15.56 -81.28
C LYS A 158 -16.12 -16.18 -80.75
N LYS A 159 -15.00 -15.48 -80.97
CA LYS A 159 -13.72 -15.67 -80.27
C LYS A 159 -13.14 -14.31 -79.89
N GLN A 160 -12.41 -14.25 -78.78
CA GLN A 160 -11.89 -13.01 -78.19
C GLN A 160 -10.42 -12.79 -78.59
N ILE A 161 -10.04 -11.55 -78.94
CA ILE A 161 -8.70 -11.21 -79.46
C ILE A 161 -8.01 -10.16 -78.55
N PRO A 162 -6.77 -10.37 -78.07
CA PRO A 162 -6.02 -9.40 -77.25
C PRO A 162 -5.43 -8.21 -78.03
N THR A 163 -5.12 -7.10 -77.36
CA THR A 163 -4.56 -5.86 -77.96
C THR A 163 -3.21 -5.42 -77.38
N ARG A 164 -2.40 -4.64 -78.15
CA ARG A 164 -0.99 -4.22 -77.87
C ARG A 164 -0.83 -2.66 -77.99
N ARG A 165 0.23 -2.02 -77.43
CA ARG A 165 0.40 -0.53 -77.30
C ARG A 165 1.85 0.04 -77.61
N GLN A 166 2.06 1.39 -77.72
CA GLN A 166 3.27 2.14 -78.26
C GLN A 166 3.44 3.67 -77.73
N ARG A 167 4.61 4.45 -77.79
CA ARG A 167 4.95 5.83 -77.10
C ARG A 167 6.24 6.76 -77.55
N MET A 168 6.50 8.11 -77.15
CA MET A 168 7.74 9.16 -77.29
C MET A 168 7.84 10.65 -76.44
N ASP A 169 8.99 11.54 -76.14
CA ASP A 169 9.32 12.83 -75.11
C ASP A 169 10.52 14.11 -75.17
N ILE A 170 10.82 15.27 -74.27
CA ILE A 170 11.86 16.60 -74.28
C ILE A 170 12.40 17.73 -73.04
N LYS A 171 13.31 18.92 -73.09
CA LYS A 171 13.98 20.02 -72.01
C LYS A 171 14.80 21.57 -72.24
N SER A 172 15.27 22.60 -71.29
CA SER A 172 16.23 23.98 -71.36
C SER A 172 16.74 25.14 -70.15
N THR A 173 17.70 26.26 -70.16
CA THR A 173 18.22 27.44 -69.07
C THR A 173 19.32 28.81 -69.26
N LEU A 174 19.68 29.94 -68.36
CA LEU A 174 20.74 31.25 -68.43
C LEU A 174 21.21 32.43 -67.22
N ASN A 175 22.22 33.51 -67.24
CA ASN A 175 22.70 34.72 -66.18
C ASN A 175 23.81 36.07 -66.36
N ARG A 176 24.24 37.14 -65.43
CA ARG A 176 25.28 38.46 -65.48
C ARG A 176 25.82 39.56 -64.23
N SER A 177 26.81 40.65 -64.26
CA SER A 177 27.44 41.72 -63.15
C SER A 177 28.33 43.20 -63.35
N ASP A 178 28.91 44.14 -62.37
CA ASP A 178 29.72 45.59 -62.46
C ASP A 178 30.55 46.53 -61.22
N GLY A 179 31.33 47.77 -61.29
CA GLY A 179 32.00 48.82 -60.17
C GLY A 179 33.16 50.14 -60.27
N ALA A 180 33.58 51.16 -59.29
CA ALA A 180 34.62 52.46 -59.30
C ALA A 180 35.24 53.49 -58.01
N THR A 181 36.24 54.59 -58.02
CA THR A 181 36.90 55.65 -56.88
C THR A 181 38.09 56.90 -57.15
N ARG A 182 38.89 58.00 -56.52
CA ARG A 182 39.43 58.98 -55.25
C ARG A 182 40.28 60.51 -55.30
N SER A 183 41.09 61.23 -54.30
CA SER A 183 41.78 62.76 -54.15
C SER A 183 43.10 63.40 -53.18
N ALA A 184 43.57 64.78 -52.92
CA ALA A 184 44.94 65.58 -52.36
C ALA A 184 45.06 67.00 -51.33
N SER A 185 46.00 68.05 -50.84
CA SER A 185 47.45 68.90 -50.82
C SER A 185 48.04 70.03 -49.61
N ALA A 186 49.15 71.02 -49.60
CA ALA A 186 49.94 71.96 -48.44
C ALA A 186 50.87 73.47 -48.51
N TYR A 187 51.72 74.16 -47.50
CA TYR A 187 52.41 75.68 -47.34
C TYR A 187 53.79 76.30 -46.40
N THR A 188 54.32 77.67 -46.18
CA THR A 188 55.71 78.41 -45.54
C THR A 188 56.03 80.01 -44.87
N HIS A 189 57.25 80.64 -44.32
CA HIS A 189 57.68 82.08 -43.52
C HIS A 189 59.19 82.99 -43.36
N ASP A 190 59.60 84.10 -42.46
CA ASP A 190 60.74 85.36 -42.42
C ASP A 190 61.68 86.12 -41.13
N PRO A 191 62.51 87.36 -40.95
CA PRO A 191 63.81 87.73 -40.03
C PRO A 191 64.01 88.61 -38.64
N TYR A 192 65.26 89.00 -38.14
CA TYR A 192 65.74 89.35 -36.72
C TYR A 192 64.83 90.03 -35.66
N VAL A 193 64.19 91.18 -35.94
CA VAL A 193 63.23 91.73 -34.96
C VAL A 193 62.02 90.79 -34.86
N ALA A 194 61.59 90.21 -35.99
CA ALA A 194 60.66 89.10 -35.98
C ALA A 194 61.31 87.84 -35.39
N ASP A 195 62.60 87.51 -35.51
CA ASP A 195 63.16 86.33 -34.82
C ASP A 195 63.02 86.43 -33.29
N LEU A 196 63.34 87.59 -32.70
CA LEU A 196 63.17 87.79 -31.27
C LEU A 196 61.69 87.89 -30.85
N LEU A 197 60.83 88.51 -31.69
CA LEU A 197 59.38 88.52 -31.46
C LEU A 197 58.79 87.11 -31.62
N ASN A 198 59.05 86.36 -32.68
CA ASN A 198 58.66 84.96 -32.89
C ASN A 198 59.06 84.05 -31.71
N VAL A 199 60.23 84.27 -31.10
CA VAL A 199 60.65 83.54 -29.89
C VAL A 199 59.87 84.00 -28.64
N ALA A 200 59.56 85.30 -28.51
CA ALA A 200 58.74 85.83 -27.42
C ALA A 200 57.26 85.43 -27.56
N ASP A 201 56.68 85.61 -28.73
CA ASP A 201 55.31 85.27 -29.14
C ASP A 201 55.09 83.76 -29.11
N GLY A 202 56.00 82.95 -29.67
CA GLY A 202 55.95 81.49 -29.53
C GLY A 202 56.05 81.03 -28.07
N ARG A 203 56.77 81.77 -27.21
CA ARG A 203 56.77 81.52 -25.76
C ARG A 203 55.51 82.02 -25.07
N ILE A 204 54.88 83.10 -25.55
CA ILE A 204 53.57 83.57 -25.09
C ILE A 204 52.49 82.56 -25.49
N GLU A 205 52.50 82.03 -26.70
CA GLU A 205 51.62 80.95 -27.18
C GLU A 205 51.82 79.66 -26.36
N GLU A 206 53.07 79.25 -26.09
CA GLU A 206 53.33 78.13 -25.18
C GLU A 206 52.71 78.35 -23.78
N LEU A 207 52.87 79.55 -23.23
CA LEU A 207 52.42 79.88 -21.88
C LEU A 207 50.89 80.04 -21.82
N GLN A 208 50.28 80.61 -22.86
CA GLN A 208 48.82 80.68 -23.02
C GLN A 208 48.23 79.29 -23.25
N GLY A 209 48.87 78.43 -24.04
CA GLY A 209 48.50 77.03 -24.21
C GLY A 209 48.49 76.29 -22.88
N LYS A 210 49.61 76.34 -22.14
CA LYS A 210 49.73 75.72 -20.81
C LYS A 210 48.76 76.31 -19.78
N LEU A 211 48.46 77.62 -19.85
CA LEU A 211 47.47 78.26 -18.99
C LEU A 211 46.05 77.77 -19.32
N ASN A 212 45.69 77.72 -20.61
CA ASN A 212 44.41 77.17 -21.07
C ASN A 212 44.26 75.68 -20.70
N GLU A 213 45.32 74.87 -20.85
CA GLU A 213 45.34 73.46 -20.41
C GLU A 213 45.08 73.35 -18.90
N MET A 214 45.82 74.09 -18.08
CA MET A 214 45.65 74.12 -16.62
C MET A 214 44.26 74.63 -16.18
N GLU A 215 43.67 75.60 -16.90
CA GLU A 215 42.31 76.06 -16.60
C GLU A 215 41.25 75.01 -17.00
N ASN A 216 41.40 74.35 -18.15
CA ASN A 216 40.53 73.24 -18.55
C ASN A 216 40.62 72.06 -17.56
N GLU A 217 41.83 71.71 -17.09
CA GLU A 217 42.01 70.70 -16.04
C GLU A 217 41.38 71.13 -14.72
N ARG A 218 41.57 72.39 -14.29
CA ARG A 218 40.93 72.97 -13.09
C ARG A 218 39.41 72.82 -13.17
N GLU A 219 38.79 73.24 -14.27
CA GLU A 219 37.34 73.11 -14.45
C GLU A 219 36.88 71.64 -14.46
N ALA A 220 37.62 70.75 -15.14
CA ALA A 220 37.30 69.32 -15.18
C ALA A 220 37.37 68.69 -13.77
N MET A 221 38.37 69.07 -12.97
CA MET A 221 38.53 68.63 -11.59
C MET A 221 37.48 69.25 -10.67
N GLU A 222 37.06 70.50 -10.88
CA GLU A 222 35.96 71.11 -10.14
C GLU A 222 34.60 70.44 -10.44
N ARG A 223 34.32 70.17 -11.72
CA ARG A 223 33.14 69.39 -12.17
C ARG A 223 33.11 68.00 -11.52
N ARG A 224 34.25 67.31 -11.45
CA ARG A 224 34.41 66.02 -10.74
C ARG A 224 34.19 66.19 -9.23
N ASN A 225 34.79 67.18 -8.58
CA ASN A 225 34.66 67.43 -7.15
C ASN A 225 33.20 67.72 -6.76
N LYS A 226 32.50 68.54 -7.54
CA LYS A 226 31.06 68.84 -7.39
C LYS A 226 30.17 67.61 -7.52
N THR A 227 30.54 66.65 -8.38
CA THR A 227 29.85 65.37 -8.54
C THR A 227 30.10 64.44 -7.34
N LEU A 228 31.35 64.34 -6.89
CA LEU A 228 31.71 63.53 -5.71
C LEU A 228 31.06 64.06 -4.43
N ARG A 229 31.01 65.39 -4.23
CA ARG A 229 30.28 66.00 -3.09
C ARG A 229 28.80 65.60 -3.05
N LYS A 230 28.11 65.60 -4.19
CA LYS A 230 26.72 65.12 -4.27
C LYS A 230 26.60 63.63 -3.95
N GLN A 231 27.55 62.79 -4.39
CA GLN A 231 27.55 61.37 -4.04
C GLN A 231 27.76 61.13 -2.54
N VAL A 232 28.63 61.92 -1.90
CA VAL A 232 28.80 61.91 -0.43
C VAL A 232 27.51 62.35 0.25
N GLU A 233 26.93 63.50 -0.13
CA GLU A 233 25.66 64.00 0.42
C GLU A 233 24.50 62.98 0.31
N HIS A 234 24.40 62.26 -0.81
CA HIS A 234 23.42 61.19 -0.97
C HIS A 234 23.69 59.97 -0.08
N ARG A 235 24.96 59.63 0.17
CA ARG A 235 25.34 58.53 1.06
C ARG A 235 25.14 58.90 2.53
N ASP A 236 25.46 60.12 2.92
CA ASP A 236 25.26 60.61 4.29
C ASP A 236 23.76 60.61 4.64
N LYS A 237 22.90 61.08 3.74
CA LYS A 237 21.43 61.01 3.89
C LYS A 237 20.90 59.57 3.99
N GLU A 238 21.51 58.61 3.28
CA GLU A 238 21.15 57.20 3.41
C GLU A 238 21.69 56.59 4.72
N ILE A 239 22.85 57.03 5.21
CA ILE A 239 23.40 56.65 6.52
C ILE A 239 22.52 57.21 7.65
N GLU A 240 22.04 58.45 7.55
CA GLU A 240 21.04 59.02 8.48
C GLU A 240 19.72 58.24 8.45
N ARG A 241 19.20 57.94 7.24
CA ARG A 241 17.96 57.16 7.08
C ARG A 241 18.07 55.76 7.68
N LEU A 242 19.18 55.06 7.44
CA LEU A 242 19.46 53.74 8.02
C LEU A 242 19.75 53.84 9.52
N GLY A 243 20.41 54.91 9.97
CA GLY A 243 20.68 55.22 11.38
C GLY A 243 19.39 55.35 12.19
N HIS A 244 18.47 56.21 11.76
CA HIS A 244 17.16 56.35 12.41
C HIS A 244 16.33 55.07 12.37
N LEU A 245 16.48 54.24 11.33
CA LEU A 245 15.83 52.93 11.26
C LEU A 245 16.44 51.90 12.25
N LEU A 246 17.67 52.15 12.72
CA LEU A 246 18.41 51.32 13.67
C LEU A 246 18.41 51.89 15.12
N GLU A 247 18.10 53.17 15.33
CA GLU A 247 17.99 53.78 16.68
C GLU A 247 16.83 53.18 17.52
N GLY A 248 15.82 52.59 16.88
CA GLY A 248 14.80 51.76 17.53
C GLY A 248 15.15 50.26 17.61
N GLY A 249 16.34 49.86 17.16
CA GLY A 249 16.72 48.46 16.91
C GLY A 249 16.97 47.64 18.17
N ARG A 250 16.57 46.36 18.14
CA ARG A 250 16.81 45.42 19.25
C ARG A 250 18.30 44.99 19.29
N PRO A 251 18.98 45.03 20.45
CA PRO A 251 20.41 44.73 20.53
C PRO A 251 20.78 43.35 19.97
N LEU A 252 21.88 43.27 19.22
CA LEU A 252 22.34 42.05 18.53
C LEU A 252 22.40 40.82 19.44
N HIS A 253 22.88 40.98 20.68
CA HIS A 253 22.96 39.90 21.66
C HIS A 253 21.58 39.30 22.02
N ALA A 254 20.50 40.10 21.99
CA ALA A 254 19.14 39.61 22.20
C ALA A 254 18.62 38.85 20.97
N VAL A 255 18.94 39.31 19.75
CA VAL A 255 18.62 38.58 18.51
C VAL A 255 19.36 37.23 18.44
N MET A 256 20.61 37.18 18.90
CA MET A 256 21.38 35.94 19.02
C MET A 256 20.86 35.00 20.13
N LYS A 257 20.19 35.53 21.17
CA LYS A 257 19.54 34.71 22.19
C LYS A 257 18.23 34.11 21.65
N ASP A 258 17.38 34.92 21.05
CA ASP A 258 16.10 34.47 20.49
C ASP A 258 16.30 33.44 19.36
N THR A 259 17.25 33.65 18.46
CA THR A 259 17.54 32.67 17.38
C THR A 259 18.02 31.32 17.91
N ARG A 260 18.74 31.30 19.06
CA ARG A 260 19.05 30.05 19.78
C ARG A 260 17.81 29.45 20.44
N GLN A 261 16.95 30.27 21.04
CA GLN A 261 15.69 29.81 21.64
C GLN A 261 14.76 29.20 20.58
N ASP A 262 14.47 29.91 19.48
CA ASP A 262 13.68 29.43 18.34
C ASP A 262 14.23 28.10 17.78
N SER A 263 15.55 27.88 17.82
CA SER A 263 16.18 26.62 17.41
C SER A 263 15.98 25.49 18.43
N SER A 264 16.05 25.79 19.73
CA SER A 264 15.79 24.85 20.82
C SER A 264 14.31 24.44 20.83
N ASP A 265 13.40 25.40 20.68
CA ASP A 265 11.96 25.18 20.73
C ASP A 265 11.49 24.33 19.53
N LYS A 266 12.12 24.48 18.35
CA LYS A 266 11.94 23.60 17.19
C LYS A 266 12.42 22.15 17.45
N ILE A 267 13.54 21.99 18.15
CA ILE A 267 14.04 20.65 18.55
C ILE A 267 13.08 20.01 19.56
N VAL A 268 12.61 20.77 20.56
CA VAL A 268 11.61 20.31 21.55
C VAL A 268 10.31 19.91 20.86
N ALA A 269 9.80 20.72 19.93
CA ALA A 269 8.60 20.38 19.16
C ALA A 269 8.77 19.09 18.33
N HIS A 270 9.93 18.91 17.68
CA HIS A 270 10.20 17.68 16.93
C HIS A 270 10.34 16.45 17.84
N LEU A 271 10.99 16.58 19.00
CA LEU A 271 11.08 15.52 20.02
C LEU A 271 9.70 15.14 20.56
N ASN A 272 8.82 16.11 20.83
CA ASN A 272 7.46 15.84 21.27
C ASN A 272 6.68 15.03 20.22
N VAL A 273 6.77 15.39 18.92
CA VAL A 273 6.14 14.62 17.84
C VAL A 273 6.70 13.20 17.73
N GLN A 274 8.01 12.99 17.97
CA GLN A 274 8.57 11.63 18.05
C GLN A 274 8.05 10.86 19.28
N VAL A 275 7.93 11.52 20.44
CA VAL A 275 7.39 10.92 21.67
C VAL A 275 5.92 10.53 21.49
N ASP A 276 5.10 11.38 20.89
CA ASP A 276 3.68 11.09 20.61
C ASP A 276 3.55 9.89 19.63
N TYR A 277 4.36 9.86 18.58
CA TYR A 277 4.40 8.74 17.63
C TYR A 277 4.83 7.42 18.31
N LEU A 278 5.87 7.45 19.14
CA LEU A 278 6.34 6.28 19.90
C LEU A 278 5.33 5.83 20.95
N GLN A 279 4.65 6.75 21.64
CA GLN A 279 3.56 6.41 22.55
C GLN A 279 2.38 5.76 21.83
N GLN A 280 2.01 6.25 20.64
CA GLN A 280 0.94 5.65 19.85
C GLN A 280 1.33 4.26 19.33
N ALA A 281 2.55 4.11 18.80
CA ALA A 281 3.08 2.81 18.38
C ALA A 281 3.14 1.80 19.54
N ASN A 282 3.52 2.22 20.75
CA ASN A 282 3.49 1.37 21.93
C ASN A 282 2.06 0.96 22.31
N LYS A 283 1.09 1.88 22.33
CA LYS A 283 -0.33 1.56 22.59
C LYS A 283 -0.88 0.54 21.58
N ASP A 284 -0.54 0.69 20.31
CA ASP A 284 -0.98 -0.22 19.24
C ASP A 284 -0.28 -1.59 19.32
N LEU A 285 0.96 -1.66 19.81
CA LEU A 285 1.66 -2.91 20.11
C LEU A 285 1.10 -3.59 21.37
N GLU A 286 0.88 -2.86 22.46
CA GLU A 286 0.24 -3.34 23.69
C GLU A 286 -1.15 -3.93 23.38
N LYS A 287 -1.95 -3.24 22.56
CA LYS A 287 -3.24 -3.73 22.09
C LYS A 287 -3.10 -5.06 21.33
N LYS A 288 -2.20 -5.14 20.34
CA LYS A 288 -1.95 -6.38 19.58
C LYS A 288 -1.45 -7.54 20.45
N VAL A 289 -0.57 -7.26 21.42
CA VAL A 289 -0.10 -8.25 22.40
C VAL A 289 -1.25 -8.73 23.28
N LYS A 290 -2.15 -7.83 23.70
CA LYS A 290 -3.34 -8.17 24.49
C LYS A 290 -4.33 -9.03 23.70
N GLU A 291 -4.67 -8.64 22.48
CA GLU A 291 -5.53 -9.42 21.56
C GLU A 291 -4.92 -10.80 21.24
N SER A 292 -3.60 -10.85 21.04
CA SER A 292 -2.87 -12.12 20.87
C SER A 292 -2.80 -12.96 22.15
N SER A 293 -2.88 -12.35 23.35
CA SER A 293 -2.99 -13.10 24.61
C SER A 293 -4.38 -13.69 24.82
N SER A 294 -5.46 -12.90 24.66
CA SER A 294 -6.82 -13.41 24.82
C SER A 294 -7.14 -14.51 23.82
N GLY A 295 -6.78 -14.35 22.54
CA GLY A 295 -6.95 -15.41 21.53
C GLY A 295 -6.13 -16.69 21.81
N ARG A 296 -4.97 -16.58 22.51
CA ARG A 296 -4.21 -17.75 22.97
C ARG A 296 -4.85 -18.43 24.18
N ASP A 297 -5.45 -17.67 25.09
CA ASP A 297 -6.11 -18.22 26.28
C ASP A 297 -7.48 -18.83 25.93
N GLU A 298 -8.21 -18.25 24.97
CA GLU A 298 -9.39 -18.83 24.33
C GLU A 298 -9.07 -20.17 23.65
N MET A 299 -8.03 -20.21 22.79
CA MET A 299 -7.56 -21.47 22.19
C MET A 299 -7.06 -22.46 23.25
N ARG A 300 -6.41 -22.00 24.34
CA ARG A 300 -5.99 -22.86 25.45
C ARG A 300 -7.18 -23.52 26.14
N SER A 301 -8.29 -22.79 26.35
CA SER A 301 -9.53 -23.39 26.87
C SER A 301 -10.05 -24.44 25.90
N GLN A 302 -10.25 -24.09 24.63
CA GLN A 302 -10.77 -25.02 23.61
C GLN A 302 -9.93 -26.30 23.50
N VAL A 303 -8.59 -26.20 23.56
CA VAL A 303 -7.69 -27.36 23.56
C VAL A 303 -7.83 -28.21 24.84
N LYS A 304 -8.02 -27.60 26.00
CA LYS A 304 -8.30 -28.32 27.26
C LYS A 304 -9.66 -29.03 27.20
N ASP A 305 -10.69 -28.33 26.77
CA ASP A 305 -12.06 -28.83 26.71
C ASP A 305 -12.17 -30.01 25.71
N LEU A 306 -11.52 -29.90 24.53
CA LEU A 306 -11.37 -30.99 23.57
C LEU A 306 -10.49 -32.14 24.10
N SER A 307 -9.50 -31.87 24.94
CA SER A 307 -8.69 -32.92 25.58
C SER A 307 -9.52 -33.72 26.60
N GLU A 308 -10.36 -33.05 27.38
CA GLU A 308 -11.28 -33.68 28.35
C GLU A 308 -12.38 -34.48 27.64
N GLU A 309 -12.91 -34.01 26.51
CA GLU A 309 -13.82 -34.80 25.68
C GLU A 309 -13.12 -36.03 25.07
N ASN A 310 -11.90 -35.89 24.55
CA ASN A 310 -11.13 -37.01 24.00
C ASN A 310 -10.83 -38.07 25.07
N GLU A 311 -10.49 -37.70 26.30
CA GLU A 311 -10.30 -38.66 27.40
C GLU A 311 -11.60 -39.40 27.74
N GLN A 312 -12.72 -38.68 27.82
CA GLN A 312 -14.05 -39.29 28.02
C GLN A 312 -14.43 -40.25 26.90
N LEU A 313 -14.14 -39.90 25.63
CA LEU A 313 -14.36 -40.76 24.46
C LEU A 313 -13.46 -42.01 24.52
N GLN A 314 -12.18 -41.89 24.87
CA GLN A 314 -11.31 -43.06 25.07
C GLN A 314 -11.81 -43.98 26.20
N VAL A 315 -12.29 -43.41 27.31
CA VAL A 315 -12.91 -44.20 28.40
C VAL A 315 -14.20 -44.87 27.93
N ARG A 316 -14.99 -44.23 27.07
CA ARG A 316 -16.21 -44.82 26.47
C ARG A 316 -15.87 -45.95 25.49
N ILE A 317 -14.85 -45.79 24.65
CA ILE A 317 -14.35 -46.83 23.74
C ILE A 317 -13.87 -48.04 24.56
N LYS A 318 -13.00 -47.85 25.56
CA LYS A 318 -12.52 -48.93 26.45
C LYS A 318 -13.65 -49.66 27.20
N LYS A 319 -14.77 -48.98 27.49
CA LYS A 319 -15.98 -49.60 28.05
C LYS A 319 -16.79 -50.39 27.01
N LEU A 320 -16.82 -49.95 25.75
CA LEU A 320 -17.49 -50.66 24.66
C LEU A 320 -16.69 -51.89 24.20
N GLU A 321 -15.36 -51.80 24.12
CA GLU A 321 -14.45 -52.93 23.84
C GLU A 321 -14.64 -54.05 24.87
N LYS A 322 -14.65 -53.74 26.16
CA LYS A 322 -14.92 -54.72 27.22
C LYS A 322 -16.30 -55.38 27.08
N LYS A 323 -17.33 -54.64 26.67
CA LYS A 323 -18.66 -55.20 26.39
C LYS A 323 -18.68 -56.08 25.13
N LYS A 324 -17.98 -55.68 24.07
CA LYS A 324 -17.82 -56.46 22.83
C LYS A 324 -17.16 -57.81 23.14
N ASN A 325 -16.01 -57.80 23.82
CA ASN A 325 -15.27 -59.02 24.11
C ASN A 325 -16.08 -59.97 25.00
N ALA A 326 -16.78 -59.46 26.03
CA ALA A 326 -17.66 -60.29 26.86
C ALA A 326 -18.84 -60.89 26.07
N ALA A 327 -19.40 -60.16 25.10
CA ALA A 327 -20.45 -60.66 24.22
C ALA A 327 -19.94 -61.69 23.21
N GLU A 328 -18.72 -61.53 22.69
CA GLU A 328 -18.06 -62.52 21.82
C GLU A 328 -17.72 -63.79 22.60
N GLU A 329 -17.12 -63.68 23.79
CA GLU A 329 -16.92 -64.83 24.69
C GLU A 329 -18.23 -65.58 25.00
N GLN A 330 -19.32 -64.85 25.24
CA GLN A 330 -20.61 -65.48 25.55
C GLN A 330 -21.27 -66.10 24.31
N ARG A 331 -21.14 -65.47 23.13
CA ARG A 331 -21.54 -66.06 21.84
C ARG A 331 -20.78 -67.36 21.59
N ASP A 332 -19.47 -67.37 21.81
CA ASP A 332 -18.61 -68.52 21.50
C ASP A 332 -18.84 -69.66 22.50
N LYS A 333 -19.13 -69.35 23.77
CA LYS A 333 -19.63 -70.34 24.75
C LYS A 333 -20.96 -70.97 24.30
N VAL A 334 -21.93 -70.16 23.85
CA VAL A 334 -23.23 -70.65 23.34
C VAL A 334 -23.06 -71.46 22.06
N ALA A 335 -22.17 -71.05 21.16
CA ALA A 335 -21.87 -71.79 19.93
C ALA A 335 -21.23 -73.16 20.22
N ASN A 336 -20.30 -73.23 21.16
CA ASN A 336 -19.68 -74.50 21.58
C ASN A 336 -20.71 -75.46 22.21
N ILE A 337 -21.61 -74.94 23.06
CA ILE A 337 -22.71 -75.74 23.62
C ILE A 337 -23.63 -76.25 22.50
N ALA A 338 -24.09 -75.37 21.60
CA ALA A 338 -24.95 -75.77 20.49
C ALA A 338 -24.30 -76.76 19.50
N VAL A 339 -22.97 -76.75 19.38
CA VAL A 339 -22.21 -77.77 18.62
C VAL A 339 -22.18 -79.10 19.38
N GLN A 340 -21.95 -79.08 20.69
CA GLN A 340 -22.00 -80.29 21.54
C GLN A 340 -23.40 -80.90 21.52
N ASP A 341 -24.45 -80.14 21.80
CA ASP A 341 -25.85 -80.57 21.76
C ASP A 341 -26.19 -81.21 20.39
N ALA A 342 -25.69 -80.63 19.30
CA ALA A 342 -25.91 -81.13 17.94
C ALA A 342 -25.11 -82.39 17.62
N ASP A 343 -23.93 -82.60 18.20
CA ASP A 343 -23.15 -83.83 18.03
C ASP A 343 -23.67 -84.98 18.93
N GLU A 344 -24.17 -84.66 20.12
CA GLU A 344 -24.92 -85.58 20.98
C GLU A 344 -26.19 -86.06 20.26
N ALA A 345 -27.01 -85.14 19.74
CA ALA A 345 -28.21 -85.47 18.96
C ALA A 345 -27.92 -86.28 17.67
N LYS A 346 -26.77 -86.05 16.99
CA LYS A 346 -26.32 -86.90 15.87
C LYS A 346 -25.93 -88.31 16.33
N SER A 347 -25.36 -88.44 17.53
CA SER A 347 -25.01 -89.74 18.12
C SER A 347 -26.27 -90.55 18.44
N GLU A 348 -27.25 -89.92 19.10
CA GLU A 348 -28.57 -90.51 19.35
C GLU A 348 -29.28 -90.91 18.05
N LEU A 349 -29.32 -90.01 17.05
CA LEU A 349 -29.93 -90.30 15.76
C LEU A 349 -29.30 -91.53 15.08
N ARG A 350 -27.97 -91.65 15.09
CA ARG A 350 -27.27 -92.82 14.54
C ARG A 350 -27.62 -94.12 15.27
N ASN A 351 -27.79 -94.07 16.60
CA ASN A 351 -28.20 -95.24 17.37
C ASN A 351 -29.62 -95.67 16.98
N VAL A 352 -30.55 -94.72 16.88
CA VAL A 352 -31.93 -94.97 16.41
C VAL A 352 -31.96 -95.44 14.95
N GLU A 353 -31.08 -94.95 14.08
CA GLU A 353 -30.93 -95.43 12.70
C GLU A 353 -30.44 -96.89 12.66
N MET A 354 -29.48 -97.28 13.50
CA MET A 354 -29.02 -98.68 13.63
C MET A 354 -30.12 -99.60 14.19
N GLU A 355 -30.85 -99.16 15.22
CA GLU A 355 -32.00 -99.90 15.76
C GLU A 355 -33.10 -100.08 14.71
N LEU A 356 -33.43 -99.03 13.96
CA LEU A 356 -34.39 -99.08 12.86
C LEU A 356 -33.92 -100.00 11.73
N GLU A 357 -32.62 -100.03 11.40
CA GLU A 357 -32.10 -100.95 10.39
C GLU A 357 -32.13 -102.41 10.88
N ASN A 358 -31.78 -102.66 12.15
CA ASN A 358 -31.91 -103.99 12.76
C ASN A 358 -33.37 -104.48 12.77
N GLY A 359 -34.32 -103.64 13.19
CA GLY A 359 -35.75 -103.95 13.11
C GLY A 359 -36.25 -104.17 11.67
N ARG A 360 -35.70 -103.45 10.68
CA ARG A 360 -35.98 -103.70 9.25
C ARG A 360 -35.43 -105.04 8.77
N ARG A 361 -34.25 -105.47 9.24
CA ARG A 361 -33.67 -106.79 8.94
C ARG A 361 -34.54 -107.89 9.55
N GLU A 362 -34.91 -107.78 10.82
CA GLU A 362 -35.80 -108.71 11.53
C GLU A 362 -37.16 -108.83 10.85
N VAL A 363 -37.83 -107.71 10.53
CA VAL A 363 -39.10 -107.69 9.78
C VAL A 363 -38.96 -108.35 8.40
N ASN A 364 -37.80 -108.25 7.74
CA ASN A 364 -37.56 -108.89 6.45
C ASN A 364 -37.29 -110.40 6.58
N GLU A 365 -36.61 -110.88 7.63
CA GLU A 365 -36.49 -112.32 7.89
C GLU A 365 -37.83 -112.93 8.29
N LEU A 366 -38.60 -112.29 9.19
CA LEU A 366 -39.97 -112.71 9.53
C LEU A 366 -40.89 -112.75 8.30
N ARG A 367 -40.71 -111.85 7.33
CA ARG A 367 -41.41 -111.90 6.04
C ARG A 367 -40.99 -113.11 5.19
N LYS A 368 -39.70 -113.46 5.14
CA LYS A 368 -39.20 -114.67 4.45
C LYS A 368 -39.62 -115.96 5.14
N GLU A 369 -39.71 -115.96 6.47
CA GLU A 369 -40.21 -117.10 7.25
C GLU A 369 -41.70 -117.30 7.01
N ARG A 370 -42.51 -116.22 7.11
CA ARG A 370 -43.92 -116.25 6.72
C ARG A 370 -44.11 -116.74 5.28
N GLN A 371 -43.27 -116.30 4.34
CA GLN A 371 -43.31 -116.74 2.95
C GLN A 371 -43.00 -118.25 2.81
N ARG A 372 -41.95 -118.75 3.48
CA ARG A 372 -41.63 -120.19 3.52
C ARG A 372 -42.75 -121.02 4.16
N CYS A 373 -43.41 -120.52 5.20
CA CYS A 373 -44.57 -121.18 5.79
C CYS A 373 -45.79 -121.18 4.86
N ILE A 374 -45.98 -120.14 4.03
CA ILE A 374 -47.02 -120.13 2.98
C ILE A 374 -46.71 -121.18 1.92
N GLU A 375 -45.48 -121.20 1.38
CA GLU A 375 -45.02 -122.18 0.40
C GLU A 375 -45.09 -123.62 0.92
N GLU A 376 -44.82 -123.84 2.22
CA GLU A 376 -44.99 -125.15 2.86
C GLU A 376 -46.47 -125.52 3.06
N CYS A 377 -47.34 -124.57 3.40
CA CYS A 377 -48.79 -124.81 3.45
C CYS A 377 -49.38 -125.12 2.07
N GLU A 378 -48.93 -124.44 1.02
CA GLU A 378 -49.27 -124.71 -0.38
C GLU A 378 -48.81 -126.12 -0.77
N ARG A 379 -47.53 -126.46 -0.53
CA ARG A 379 -46.97 -127.80 -0.81
C ARG A 379 -47.67 -128.92 -0.03
N LEU A 380 -48.10 -128.66 1.20
CA LEU A 380 -48.90 -129.60 1.99
C LEU A 380 -50.35 -129.70 1.47
N GLY A 381 -50.92 -128.61 0.94
CA GLY A 381 -52.20 -128.61 0.24
C GLY A 381 -52.17 -129.42 -1.06
N ASP A 382 -51.11 -129.27 -1.86
CA ASP A 382 -50.86 -130.08 -3.06
C ASP A 382 -50.67 -131.56 -2.70
N ALA A 383 -49.90 -131.84 -1.66
CA ALA A 383 -49.69 -133.21 -1.18
C ALA A 383 -50.98 -133.85 -0.67
N LEU A 384 -51.81 -133.11 0.08
CA LEU A 384 -53.14 -133.56 0.52
C LEU A 384 -54.08 -133.78 -0.67
N SER A 385 -54.03 -132.92 -1.69
CA SER A 385 -54.83 -133.05 -2.91
C SER A 385 -54.43 -134.30 -3.69
N SER A 386 -53.13 -134.54 -3.89
CA SER A 386 -52.62 -135.74 -4.54
C SER A 386 -52.89 -137.02 -3.72
N LEU A 387 -52.85 -136.94 -2.38
CA LEU A 387 -53.25 -138.05 -1.52
C LEU A 387 -54.77 -138.31 -1.58
N GLY A 388 -55.57 -137.26 -1.77
CA GLY A 388 -56.99 -137.35 -2.10
C GLY A 388 -57.23 -138.05 -3.44
N GLU A 389 -56.55 -137.64 -4.51
CA GLU A 389 -56.61 -138.35 -5.80
C GLU A 389 -56.20 -139.82 -5.69
N GLN A 390 -55.16 -140.12 -4.91
CA GLN A 390 -54.72 -141.50 -4.66
C GLN A 390 -55.76 -142.29 -3.85
N LYS A 391 -56.38 -141.69 -2.83
CA LYS A 391 -57.48 -142.27 -2.06
C LYS A 391 -58.67 -142.57 -2.97
N ASP A 392 -59.15 -141.60 -3.74
CA ASP A 392 -60.29 -141.77 -4.66
C ASP A 392 -60.01 -142.80 -5.77
N LYS A 393 -58.73 -143.02 -6.09
CA LYS A 393 -58.26 -144.04 -7.04
C LYS A 393 -58.14 -145.42 -6.38
N LEU A 394 -57.78 -145.49 -5.11
CA LEU A 394 -57.81 -146.71 -4.30
C LEU A 394 -59.24 -147.12 -3.96
N GLU A 395 -60.16 -146.19 -3.69
CA GLU A 395 -61.58 -146.48 -3.48
C GLU A 395 -62.22 -147.01 -4.76
N ARG A 396 -61.93 -146.41 -5.93
CA ARG A 396 -62.32 -146.99 -7.23
C ARG A 396 -61.67 -148.36 -7.51
N LEU A 397 -60.44 -148.61 -7.07
CA LEU A 397 -59.82 -149.95 -7.19
C LEU A 397 -60.45 -150.95 -6.21
N LEU A 398 -60.87 -150.51 -5.03
CA LEU A 398 -61.59 -151.34 -4.06
C LEU A 398 -62.97 -151.71 -4.62
N GLU A 399 -63.72 -150.74 -5.15
CA GLU A 399 -65.00 -150.91 -5.83
C GLU A 399 -64.89 -151.89 -7.01
N ASN A 400 -63.88 -151.74 -7.88
CA ASN A 400 -63.59 -152.73 -8.94
C ASN A 400 -63.25 -154.12 -8.38
N CYS A 401 -62.55 -154.20 -7.25
CA CYS A 401 -62.18 -155.47 -6.61
C CYS A 401 -63.39 -156.14 -5.92
N GLU A 402 -64.34 -155.36 -5.40
CA GLU A 402 -65.61 -155.86 -4.90
C GLU A 402 -66.53 -156.33 -6.05
N ASP A 403 -66.56 -155.61 -7.18
CA ASP A 403 -67.20 -156.06 -8.43
C ASP A 403 -66.60 -157.37 -8.96
N GLU A 404 -65.26 -157.51 -8.97
CA GLU A 404 -64.62 -158.77 -9.34
C GLU A 404 -64.90 -159.89 -8.34
N LYS A 405 -64.92 -159.60 -7.03
CA LYS A 405 -65.31 -160.55 -5.97
C LYS A 405 -66.76 -161.00 -6.12
N VAL A 406 -67.68 -160.13 -6.51
CA VAL A 406 -69.08 -160.48 -6.86
C VAL A 406 -69.11 -161.36 -8.12
N ARG A 407 -68.40 -160.99 -9.19
CA ARG A 407 -68.28 -161.84 -10.40
C ARG A 407 -67.70 -163.22 -10.11
N VAL A 408 -66.69 -163.33 -9.25
CA VAL A 408 -66.07 -164.60 -8.86
C VAL A 408 -67.01 -165.42 -7.97
N ALA A 409 -67.78 -164.78 -7.08
CA ALA A 409 -68.83 -165.45 -6.31
C ALA A 409 -69.92 -166.03 -7.24
N GLU A 410 -70.42 -165.27 -8.22
CA GLU A 410 -71.34 -165.78 -9.24
C GLU A 410 -70.74 -166.92 -10.06
N ARG A 411 -69.46 -166.85 -10.40
CA ARG A 411 -68.77 -167.85 -11.23
C ARG A 411 -68.57 -169.16 -10.47
N ASN A 412 -68.28 -169.09 -9.18
CA ASN A 412 -68.24 -170.25 -8.29
C ASN A 412 -69.65 -170.85 -8.11
N ALA A 413 -70.69 -170.03 -7.91
CA ALA A 413 -72.07 -170.51 -7.80
C ALA A 413 -72.55 -171.25 -9.06
N LYS A 414 -72.08 -170.85 -10.25
CA LYS A 414 -72.34 -171.52 -11.54
C LYS A 414 -71.53 -172.81 -11.75
N LEU A 415 -70.49 -173.07 -10.95
CA LEU A 415 -69.67 -174.29 -11.02
C LEU A 415 -70.04 -175.34 -9.96
N THR A 416 -70.80 -174.97 -8.93
CA THR A 416 -71.34 -175.90 -7.92
C THR A 416 -72.72 -176.50 -8.29
N ALA A 417 -73.10 -176.46 -9.57
CA ALA A 417 -74.45 -176.78 -10.04
C ALA A 417 -74.50 -177.67 -11.29
N SER A 418 -73.61 -178.67 -11.40
CA SER A 418 -73.76 -179.87 -12.22
C SER A 418 -72.87 -181.01 -11.73
#